data_AF-T2M5T8-F1
#
_entry.id   AF-T2M5T8-F1
#
_cell.length_a   1.000
_cell.length_b   1.000
_cell.length_c   1.000
_cell.angle_alpha   90.00
_cell.angle_beta   90.00
_cell.angle_gamma   90.00
#
_symmetry.space_group_name_H-M   'P 1'
#
loop_
_entity.id
_entity.type
_entity.pdbx_description
1 polymer ?
#
loop_
_entity_poly.entity_id
_entity_poly.type
_entity_poly.pdbx_seq_one_letter_code
_entity_poly.pdbx_strand_id
1 'polypeptide(L)'
;MVLRQSDSEPPCFTDPKEEALYWKELAQNYIQKLQDVKDEFDEFQEGSRELEAELDAQLEQYEQRVKDLLSTKTLILEENEILKQKLESSQRESYIQITSLQDENKQIKLANEEMTKYIRELEQSNDDLERAKRATICSLEEFDNRLNTAIERNAFLENELEEKEELMITVQRLKDEARDLRSDLAITSNNTLSASKAKVTAANQSSVDNVDGKNLSTPRKSDKSDLEKNYPNNVLLTNYATPLMKNISNPMTPSARISALNIVSDLLRKVGALESKLASCRNFVQDHPKNGKSQSFINTPITDTPRSTPTKTMMTKNSNLVANLVK
;
A
#
# COMPACT_ATOMS: atom_id res chain seq x y z
N MET A 1 -95.80 -19.96 20.53
CA MET A 1 -96.84 -20.82 19.91
C MET A 1 -98.20 -20.42 20.47
N VAL A 2 -99.25 -20.28 19.66
CA VAL A 2 -100.57 -19.85 20.17
C VAL A 2 -101.36 -21.07 20.62
N LEU A 3 -101.57 -21.20 21.93
CA LEU A 3 -102.51 -22.17 22.51
C LEU A 3 -103.93 -21.79 22.12
N ARG A 4 -104.45 -22.38 21.04
CA ARG A 4 -105.90 -22.41 20.80
C ARG A 4 -106.53 -23.37 21.82
N GLN A 5 -107.04 -22.83 22.91
CA GLN A 5 -108.08 -23.51 23.66
C GLN A 5 -109.28 -23.70 22.74
N SER A 6 -109.51 -24.94 22.32
CA SER A 6 -110.77 -25.37 21.74
C SER A 6 -111.71 -25.69 22.90
N ASP A 7 -112.35 -24.67 23.46
CA ASP A 7 -113.41 -24.81 24.45
C ASP A 7 -114.65 -25.42 23.78
N SER A 8 -114.59 -26.75 23.59
CA SER A 8 -115.71 -27.56 23.15
C SER A 8 -116.50 -27.95 24.39
N GLU A 9 -117.77 -27.54 24.45
CA GLU A 9 -118.71 -28.12 25.40
C GLU A 9 -118.77 -29.65 25.23
N PRO A 10 -118.93 -30.43 26.32
CA PRO A 10 -119.00 -31.87 26.23
C PRO A 10 -120.26 -32.31 25.46
N PRO A 11 -120.18 -33.35 24.61
CA PRO A 11 -121.34 -33.91 23.93
C PRO A 11 -122.45 -34.34 24.91
N CYS A 12 -123.71 -34.25 24.49
CA CYS A 12 -124.82 -34.75 25.29
C CYS A 12 -124.90 -36.29 25.14
N PHE A 13 -124.55 -37.03 26.20
CA PHE A 13 -124.44 -38.49 26.17
C PHE A 13 -125.78 -39.19 26.46
N THR A 14 -126.02 -40.30 25.77
CA THR A 14 -127.25 -41.12 25.91
C THR A 14 -127.08 -42.37 26.78
N ASP A 15 -125.86 -42.91 26.92
CA ASP A 15 -125.49 -43.94 27.89
C ASP A 15 -124.31 -43.43 28.75
N PRO A 16 -124.38 -43.50 30.10
CA PRO A 16 -123.23 -43.20 30.97
C PRO A 16 -121.93 -43.95 30.63
N LYS A 17 -121.99 -45.06 29.89
CA LYS A 17 -120.80 -45.74 29.35
C LYS A 17 -120.15 -45.00 28.18
N GLU A 18 -120.93 -44.37 27.31
CA GLU A 18 -120.40 -43.55 26.20
C GLU A 18 -119.70 -42.30 26.75
N GLU A 19 -120.29 -41.67 27.77
CA GLU A 19 -119.66 -40.59 28.53
C GLU A 19 -118.32 -41.03 29.14
N ALA A 20 -118.31 -42.15 29.85
CA ALA A 20 -117.10 -42.68 30.48
C ALA A 20 -116.00 -43.07 29.46
N LEU A 21 -116.38 -43.49 28.24
CA LEU A 21 -115.43 -43.77 27.16
C LEU A 21 -114.88 -42.48 26.55
N TYR A 22 -115.73 -41.48 26.25
CA TYR A 22 -115.31 -40.18 25.72
C TYR A 22 -114.33 -39.47 26.66
N TRP A 23 -114.66 -39.35 27.96
CA TRP A 23 -113.77 -38.71 28.93
C TRP A 23 -112.46 -39.49 29.11
N LYS A 24 -112.48 -40.83 29.01
CA LYS A 24 -111.26 -41.65 29.05
C LYS A 24 -110.38 -41.43 27.81
N GLU A 25 -110.96 -41.42 26.61
CA GLU A 25 -110.22 -41.18 25.36
C GLU A 25 -109.66 -39.76 25.33
N LEU A 26 -110.44 -38.75 25.74
CA LEU A 26 -109.98 -37.37 25.86
C LEU A 26 -108.87 -37.22 26.91
N ALA A 27 -108.96 -37.92 28.05
CA ALA A 27 -107.87 -37.97 29.03
C ALA A 27 -106.62 -38.65 28.48
N GLN A 28 -106.73 -39.77 27.75
CA GLN A 28 -105.59 -40.38 27.07
C GLN A 28 -104.98 -39.46 26.01
N ASN A 29 -105.80 -38.68 25.29
CA ASN A 29 -105.34 -37.70 24.30
C ASN A 29 -104.59 -36.52 24.96
N TYR A 30 -105.03 -36.05 26.12
CA TYR A 30 -104.31 -35.05 26.90
C TYR A 30 -103.02 -35.60 27.54
N ILE A 31 -103.02 -36.85 28.00
CA ILE A 31 -101.81 -37.52 28.51
C ILE A 31 -100.78 -37.64 27.38
N GLN A 32 -101.19 -38.06 26.18
CA GLN A 32 -100.30 -38.14 25.02
C GLN A 32 -99.75 -36.76 24.67
N LYS A 33 -100.59 -35.73 24.50
CA LYS A 33 -100.14 -34.36 24.21
C LYS A 33 -99.20 -33.78 25.28
N LEU A 34 -99.41 -34.11 26.55
CA LEU A 34 -98.54 -33.69 27.64
C LEU A 34 -97.18 -34.41 27.57
N GLN A 35 -97.17 -35.68 27.18
CA GLN A 35 -95.94 -36.42 26.90
C GLN A 35 -95.21 -35.85 25.67
N ASP A 36 -95.90 -35.66 24.54
CA ASP A 36 -95.36 -35.10 23.31
C ASP A 36 -94.68 -33.74 23.55
N VAL A 37 -95.36 -32.83 24.26
CA VAL A 37 -94.84 -31.49 24.59
C VAL A 37 -93.72 -31.54 25.63
N LYS A 38 -93.72 -32.54 26.53
CA LYS A 38 -92.62 -32.74 27.48
C LYS A 38 -91.37 -33.23 26.74
N ASP A 39 -91.52 -34.15 25.80
CA ASP A 39 -90.40 -34.70 25.06
C ASP A 39 -89.84 -33.66 24.05
N GLU A 40 -90.70 -32.84 23.41
CA GLU A 40 -90.28 -31.65 22.63
C GLU A 40 -89.51 -30.63 23.49
N PHE A 41 -89.93 -30.43 24.75
CA PHE A 41 -89.22 -29.54 25.69
C PHE A 41 -87.87 -30.11 26.14
N ASP A 42 -87.80 -31.41 26.44
CA ASP A 42 -86.56 -32.08 26.83
C ASP A 42 -85.55 -32.09 25.66
N GLU A 43 -85.99 -32.37 24.43
CA GLU A 43 -85.18 -32.24 23.20
C GLU A 43 -84.66 -30.81 23.00
N PHE A 44 -85.52 -29.79 23.18
CA PHE A 44 -85.11 -28.39 23.09
C PHE A 44 -84.09 -28.02 24.18
N GLN A 45 -84.23 -28.54 25.40
CA GLN A 45 -83.30 -28.29 26.50
C GLN A 45 -81.95 -28.99 26.28
N GLU A 46 -81.93 -30.19 25.70
CA GLU A 46 -80.70 -30.90 25.34
C GLU A 46 -79.98 -30.20 24.17
N GLY A 47 -80.68 -29.91 23.07
CA GLY A 47 -80.10 -29.20 21.91
C GLY A 47 -79.60 -27.78 22.24
N SER A 48 -80.26 -27.08 23.18
CA SER A 48 -79.76 -25.80 23.70
C SER A 48 -78.44 -25.96 24.44
N ARG A 49 -78.28 -27.03 25.23
CA ARG A 49 -77.07 -27.33 25.99
C ARG A 49 -75.92 -27.79 25.09
N GLU A 50 -76.21 -28.57 24.05
CA GLU A 50 -75.21 -28.95 23.04
C GLU A 50 -74.68 -27.70 22.31
N LEU A 51 -75.56 -26.76 21.95
CA LEU A 51 -75.17 -25.49 21.33
C LEU A 51 -74.35 -24.59 22.26
N GLU A 52 -74.74 -24.48 23.55
CA GLU A 52 -73.94 -23.79 24.57
C GLU A 52 -72.54 -24.41 24.70
N ALA A 53 -72.45 -25.74 24.77
CA ALA A 53 -71.18 -26.45 24.86
C ALA A 53 -70.31 -26.29 23.60
N GLU A 54 -70.89 -26.23 22.40
CA GLU A 54 -70.12 -25.92 21.19
C GLU A 54 -69.59 -24.48 21.21
N LEU A 55 -70.41 -23.51 21.64
CA LEU A 55 -70.00 -22.11 21.73
C LEU A 55 -68.87 -21.91 22.75
N ASP A 56 -68.96 -22.53 23.93
CA ASP A 56 -67.91 -22.50 24.94
C ASP A 56 -66.61 -23.18 24.43
N ALA A 57 -66.72 -24.31 23.75
CA ALA A 57 -65.57 -25.01 23.14
C ALA A 57 -64.93 -24.20 22.00
N GLN A 58 -65.70 -23.39 21.26
CA GLN A 58 -65.16 -22.44 20.30
C GLN A 58 -64.47 -21.25 21.01
N LEU A 59 -65.08 -20.70 22.06
CA LEU A 59 -64.50 -19.61 22.86
C LEU A 59 -63.14 -20.02 23.48
N GLU A 60 -63.04 -21.18 24.12
CA GLU A 60 -61.78 -21.69 24.68
C GLU A 60 -60.69 -21.81 23.61
N GLN A 61 -61.03 -22.30 22.41
CA GLN A 61 -60.09 -22.38 21.27
C GLN A 61 -59.64 -20.99 20.79
N TYR A 62 -60.52 -19.99 20.80
CA TYR A 62 -60.14 -18.62 20.45
C TYR A 62 -59.27 -17.98 21.54
N GLU A 63 -59.59 -18.14 22.83
CA GLU A 63 -58.79 -17.62 23.94
C GLU A 63 -57.40 -18.25 23.98
N GLN A 64 -57.29 -19.58 23.83
CA GLN A 64 -56.01 -20.27 23.78
C GLN A 64 -55.19 -19.84 22.55
N ARG A 65 -55.81 -19.67 21.38
CA ARG A 65 -55.13 -19.11 20.19
C ARG A 65 -54.65 -17.67 20.41
N VAL A 66 -55.43 -16.82 21.08
CA VAL A 66 -55.02 -15.44 21.42
C VAL A 66 -53.83 -15.45 22.38
N LYS A 67 -53.87 -16.31 23.41
CA LYS A 67 -52.78 -16.51 24.38
C LYS A 67 -51.48 -16.98 23.71
N ASP A 68 -51.55 -17.90 22.75
CA ASP A 68 -50.39 -18.35 21.98
C ASP A 68 -49.85 -17.30 21.00
N LEU A 69 -50.73 -16.48 20.40
CA LEU A 69 -50.32 -15.32 19.61
C LEU A 69 -49.68 -14.22 20.48
N LEU A 70 -50.08 -14.07 21.73
CA LEU A 70 -49.48 -13.12 22.67
C LEU A 70 -48.12 -13.59 23.23
N SER A 71 -47.96 -14.89 23.48
CA SER A 71 -46.67 -15.46 23.91
C SER A 71 -45.64 -15.39 22.79
N THR A 72 -45.99 -15.84 21.58
CA THR A 72 -45.12 -15.73 20.39
C THR A 72 -44.79 -14.28 20.02
N LYS A 73 -45.75 -13.34 20.11
CA LYS A 73 -45.48 -11.91 19.95
C LYS A 73 -44.43 -11.41 20.94
N THR A 74 -44.53 -11.80 22.21
CA THR A 74 -43.57 -11.39 23.25
C THR A 74 -42.16 -11.90 22.94
N LEU A 75 -42.02 -13.19 22.62
CA LEU A 75 -40.74 -13.79 22.24
C LEU A 75 -40.10 -13.12 21.01
N ILE A 76 -40.89 -12.80 19.98
CA ILE A 76 -40.41 -12.10 18.78
C ILE A 76 -39.96 -10.68 19.11
N LEU A 77 -40.63 -9.98 20.04
CA LEU A 77 -40.20 -8.65 20.48
C LEU A 77 -38.89 -8.72 21.28
N GLU A 78 -38.74 -9.69 22.19
CA GLU A 78 -37.51 -9.91 22.95
C GLU A 78 -36.32 -10.25 22.02
N GLU A 79 -36.51 -11.14 21.04
CA GLU A 79 -35.51 -11.43 20.02
C GLU A 79 -35.15 -10.17 19.21
N ASN A 80 -36.14 -9.35 18.85
CA ASN A 80 -35.91 -8.13 18.09
C ASN A 80 -35.07 -7.09 18.86
N GLU A 81 -35.30 -6.93 20.17
CA GLU A 81 -34.48 -6.07 21.03
C GLU A 81 -33.07 -6.65 21.25
N ILE A 82 -32.92 -7.96 21.41
CA ILE A 82 -31.60 -8.63 21.47
C ILE A 82 -30.82 -8.42 20.16
N LEU A 83 -31.48 -8.48 19.00
CA LEU A 83 -30.86 -8.23 17.70
C LEU A 83 -30.48 -6.76 17.51
N LYS A 84 -31.31 -5.80 17.96
CA LYS A 84 -30.98 -4.37 17.99
C LYS A 84 -29.76 -4.10 18.86
N GLN A 85 -29.71 -4.63 20.08
CA GLN A 85 -28.57 -4.44 20.99
C GLN A 85 -27.27 -5.03 20.44
N LYS A 86 -27.33 -6.20 19.79
CA LYS A 86 -26.18 -6.81 19.08
C LYS A 86 -25.72 -5.99 17.87
N LEU A 87 -26.66 -5.37 17.14
CA LEU A 87 -26.34 -4.48 16.03
C LEU A 87 -25.67 -3.18 16.53
N GLU A 88 -26.21 -2.55 17.58
CA GLU A 88 -25.64 -1.33 18.15
C GLU A 88 -24.24 -1.59 18.75
N SER A 89 -24.05 -2.68 19.49
CA SER A 89 -22.75 -3.01 20.08
C SER A 89 -21.69 -3.30 19.01
N SER A 90 -22.05 -4.04 17.96
CA SER A 90 -21.15 -4.29 16.82
C SER A 90 -20.83 -3.02 16.02
N GLN A 91 -21.81 -2.13 15.81
CA GLN A 91 -21.59 -0.81 15.20
C GLN A 91 -20.65 0.06 16.06
N ARG A 92 -20.82 0.04 17.39
CA ARG A 92 -19.98 0.78 18.34
C ARG A 92 -18.54 0.26 18.35
N GLU A 93 -18.36 -1.05 18.39
CA GLU A 93 -17.04 -1.70 18.32
C GLU A 93 -16.34 -1.38 16.99
N SER A 94 -17.07 -1.51 15.87
CA SER A 94 -16.55 -1.15 14.54
C SER A 94 -16.16 0.32 14.45
N TYR A 95 -16.96 1.24 15.00
CA TYR A 95 -16.64 2.67 15.04
C TYR A 95 -15.36 2.95 15.85
N ILE A 96 -15.19 2.31 17.01
CA ILE A 96 -13.98 2.43 17.84
C ILE A 96 -12.76 1.88 17.08
N GLN A 97 -12.86 0.71 16.46
CA GLN A 97 -11.78 0.10 15.66
C GLN A 97 -11.40 0.97 14.47
N ILE A 98 -12.38 1.50 13.72
CA ILE A 98 -12.16 2.42 12.59
C ILE A 98 -11.47 3.70 13.07
N THR A 99 -11.82 4.22 14.25
CA THR A 99 -11.18 5.42 14.83
C THR A 99 -9.71 5.15 15.19
N SER A 100 -9.42 4.03 15.88
CA SER A 100 -8.04 3.63 16.21
C SER A 100 -7.19 3.49 14.95
N LEU A 101 -7.67 2.73 13.96
CA LEU A 101 -6.97 2.52 12.69
C LEU A 101 -6.78 3.82 11.90
N GLN A 102 -7.69 4.79 12.00
CA GLN A 102 -7.50 6.12 11.42
C GLN A 102 -6.41 6.93 12.13
N ASP A 103 -6.31 6.85 13.46
CA ASP A 103 -5.29 7.56 14.23
C ASP A 103 -3.91 6.92 14.10
N GLU A 104 -3.81 5.59 14.06
CA GLU A 104 -2.61 4.85 13.69
C GLU A 104 -2.14 5.24 12.26
N ASN A 105 -3.06 5.35 11.31
CA ASN A 105 -2.75 5.74 9.93
C ASN A 105 -2.26 7.20 9.83
N LYS A 106 -2.77 8.12 10.68
CA LYS A 106 -2.25 9.49 10.82
C LYS A 106 -0.83 9.48 11.39
N GLN A 107 -0.58 8.73 12.46
CA GLN A 107 0.75 8.61 13.08
C GLN A 107 1.80 8.06 12.10
N ILE A 108 1.47 7.00 11.36
CA ILE A 108 2.35 6.41 10.34
C ILE A 108 2.66 7.41 9.20
N LYS A 109 1.69 8.24 8.80
CA LYS A 109 1.92 9.31 7.80
C LYS A 109 2.85 10.39 8.32
N LEU A 110 2.60 10.92 9.51
CA LEU A 110 3.46 11.93 10.15
C LEU A 110 4.90 11.42 10.29
N ALA A 111 5.09 10.20 10.81
CA ALA A 111 6.42 9.59 10.92
C ALA A 111 7.11 9.42 9.55
N ASN A 112 6.36 9.09 8.49
CA ASN A 112 6.92 8.98 7.13
C ASN A 112 7.26 10.35 6.53
N GLU A 113 6.47 11.39 6.80
CA GLU A 113 6.75 12.78 6.43
C GLU A 113 7.99 13.32 7.16
N GLU A 114 8.14 13.03 8.46
CA GLU A 114 9.32 13.33 9.26
C GLU A 114 10.58 12.62 8.75
N MET A 115 10.50 11.30 8.48
CA MET A 115 11.63 10.55 7.92
C MET A 115 12.00 11.04 6.51
N THR A 116 11.02 11.39 5.68
CA THR A 116 11.26 12.00 4.35
C THR A 116 11.94 13.36 4.45
N LYS A 117 11.59 14.16 5.46
CA LYS A 117 12.28 15.44 5.75
C LYS A 117 13.70 15.20 6.24
N TYR A 118 13.91 14.27 7.17
CA TYR A 118 15.22 13.93 7.71
C TYR A 118 16.18 13.37 6.65
N ILE A 119 15.69 12.55 5.71
CA ILE A 119 16.48 12.09 4.55
C ILE A 119 17.00 13.27 3.74
N ARG A 120 16.17 14.28 3.43
CA ARG A 120 16.60 15.48 2.69
C ARG A 120 17.61 16.33 3.45
N GLU A 121 17.50 16.39 4.77
CA GLU A 121 18.46 17.09 5.64
C GLU A 121 19.82 16.36 5.66
N LEU A 122 19.83 15.03 5.62
CA LEU A 122 21.05 14.23 5.45
C LEU A 122 21.64 14.35 4.03
N GLU A 123 20.80 14.34 2.99
CA GLU A 123 21.22 14.55 1.60
C GLU A 123 21.92 15.91 1.43
N GLN A 124 21.32 17.00 1.93
CA GLN A 124 21.94 18.33 1.91
C GLN A 124 23.26 18.37 2.70
N SER A 125 23.28 17.78 3.90
CA SER A 125 24.49 17.73 4.74
C SER A 125 25.64 16.97 4.05
N ASN A 126 25.32 15.93 3.28
CA ASN A 126 26.30 15.19 2.48
C ASN A 126 26.79 15.99 1.26
N ASP A 127 25.92 16.73 0.57
CA ASP A 127 26.31 17.63 -0.52
C ASP A 127 27.26 18.75 -0.03
N ASP A 128 26.99 19.32 1.14
CA ASP A 128 27.85 20.33 1.77
C ASP A 128 29.18 19.72 2.25
N LEU A 129 29.18 18.48 2.76
CA LEU A 129 30.40 17.73 3.10
C LEU A 129 31.25 17.42 1.86
N GLU A 130 30.62 17.02 0.75
CA GLU A 130 31.31 16.80 -0.52
C GLU A 130 31.88 18.10 -1.10
N ARG A 131 31.13 19.21 -1.01
CA ARG A 131 31.62 20.54 -1.39
C ARG A 131 32.84 20.94 -0.58
N ALA A 132 32.80 20.77 0.75
CA ALA A 132 33.93 21.05 1.63
C ALA A 132 35.15 20.17 1.28
N LYS A 133 34.94 18.85 1.07
CA LYS A 133 35.99 17.93 0.63
C LYS A 133 36.65 18.36 -0.69
N ARG A 134 35.86 18.73 -1.69
CA ARG A 134 36.37 19.20 -3.00
C ARG A 134 37.18 20.51 -2.86
N ALA A 135 36.74 21.43 -2.01
CA ALA A 135 37.48 22.66 -1.71
C ALA A 135 38.81 22.38 -0.98
N THR A 136 38.83 21.45 -0.02
CA THR A 136 40.06 21.04 0.67
C THR A 136 41.06 20.39 -0.29
N ILE A 137 40.59 19.50 -1.20
CA ILE A 137 41.45 18.86 -2.21
C ILE A 137 42.07 19.92 -3.14
N CYS A 138 41.27 20.84 -3.69
CA CYS A 138 41.76 21.92 -4.55
C CYS A 138 42.78 22.84 -3.83
N SER A 139 42.62 23.06 -2.52
CA SER A 139 43.57 23.82 -1.71
C SER A 139 44.90 23.07 -1.51
N LEU A 140 44.85 21.76 -1.25
CA LEU A 140 46.04 20.90 -1.17
C LEU A 140 46.79 20.85 -2.51
N GLU A 141 46.06 20.67 -3.61
CA GLU A 141 46.62 20.72 -4.97
C GLU A 141 47.29 22.07 -5.25
N GLU A 142 46.74 23.20 -4.77
CA GLU A 142 47.40 24.51 -4.90
C GLU A 142 48.68 24.60 -4.05
N PHE A 143 48.69 24.05 -2.83
CA PHE A 143 49.89 23.97 -2.00
C PHE A 143 50.99 23.10 -2.62
N ASP A 144 50.63 21.93 -3.15
CA ASP A 144 51.57 21.02 -3.83
C ASP A 144 52.18 21.67 -5.07
N ASN A 145 51.38 22.35 -5.89
CA ASN A 145 51.88 23.11 -7.04
C ASN A 145 52.83 24.25 -6.61
N ARG A 146 52.48 25.02 -5.58
CA ARG A 146 53.33 26.08 -5.02
C ARG A 146 54.65 25.52 -4.47
N LEU A 147 54.61 24.34 -3.83
CA LEU A 147 55.80 23.64 -3.33
C LEU A 147 56.69 23.14 -4.47
N ASN A 148 56.12 22.54 -5.50
CA ASN A 148 56.85 22.10 -6.70
C ASN A 148 57.56 23.29 -7.37
N THR A 149 56.88 24.42 -7.58
CA THR A 149 57.53 25.62 -8.16
C THR A 149 58.60 26.23 -7.22
N ALA A 150 58.54 25.98 -5.91
CA ALA A 150 59.61 26.36 -4.99
C ALA A 150 60.82 25.42 -5.10
N ILE A 151 60.59 24.11 -5.26
CA ILE A 151 61.63 23.10 -5.49
C ILE A 151 62.34 23.35 -6.83
N GLU A 152 61.59 23.61 -7.92
CA GLU A 152 62.12 23.96 -9.24
C GLU A 152 63.03 25.20 -9.19
N ARG A 153 62.63 26.23 -8.42
CA ARG A 153 63.45 27.43 -8.22
C ARG A 153 64.70 27.18 -7.39
N ASN A 154 64.62 26.34 -6.35
CA ASN A 154 65.79 25.97 -5.56
C ASN A 154 66.79 25.18 -6.41
N ALA A 155 66.34 24.18 -7.18
CA ALA A 155 67.21 23.42 -8.08
C ALA A 155 67.85 24.31 -9.17
N PHE A 156 67.14 25.33 -9.65
CA PHE A 156 67.72 26.32 -10.57
C PHE A 156 68.81 27.17 -9.89
N LEU A 157 68.56 27.65 -8.66
CA LEU A 157 69.55 28.41 -7.88
C LEU A 157 70.75 27.57 -7.44
N GLU A 158 70.56 26.26 -7.19
CA GLU A 158 71.62 25.30 -6.92
C GLU A 158 72.54 25.17 -8.15
N ASN A 159 71.99 25.00 -9.35
CA ASN A 159 72.77 25.01 -10.60
C ASN A 159 73.51 26.35 -10.83
N GLU A 160 72.89 27.51 -10.57
CA GLU A 160 73.56 28.82 -10.66
C GLU A 160 74.72 28.98 -9.66
N LEU A 161 74.67 28.28 -8.52
CA LEU A 161 75.76 28.24 -7.55
C LEU A 161 76.87 27.26 -7.99
N GLU A 162 76.52 26.11 -8.59
CA GLU A 162 77.49 25.17 -9.16
C GLU A 162 78.28 25.77 -10.33
N GLU A 163 77.62 26.43 -11.30
CA GLU A 163 78.30 27.14 -12.40
C GLU A 163 79.27 28.21 -11.85
N LYS A 164 78.84 28.93 -10.82
CA LYS A 164 79.67 29.94 -10.14
C LYS A 164 80.87 29.33 -9.42
N GLU A 165 80.75 28.13 -8.84
CA GLU A 165 81.87 27.42 -8.24
C GLU A 165 82.85 26.91 -9.31
N GLU A 166 82.37 26.35 -10.43
CA GLU A 166 83.22 25.98 -11.56
C GLU A 166 83.96 27.20 -12.14
N LEU A 167 83.29 28.34 -12.29
CA LEU A 167 83.91 29.61 -12.70
C LEU A 167 84.95 30.10 -11.68
N MET A 168 84.73 29.90 -10.38
CA MET A 168 85.74 30.21 -9.36
C MET A 168 86.96 29.28 -9.44
N ILE A 169 86.76 27.97 -9.66
CA ILE A 169 87.83 26.99 -9.83
C ILE A 169 88.66 27.29 -11.08
N THR A 170 88.02 27.55 -12.21
CA THR A 170 88.70 27.88 -13.48
C THR A 170 89.44 29.22 -13.41
N VAL A 171 88.85 30.26 -12.79
CA VAL A 171 89.55 31.54 -12.55
C VAL A 171 90.75 31.36 -11.62
N GLN A 172 90.65 30.56 -10.56
CA GLN A 172 91.78 30.30 -9.66
C GLN A 172 92.89 29.51 -10.38
N ARG A 173 92.52 28.52 -11.19
CA ARG A 173 93.47 27.78 -12.04
C ARG A 173 94.19 28.70 -13.03
N LEU A 174 93.47 29.52 -13.81
CA LEU A 174 94.05 30.47 -14.76
C LEU A 174 94.97 31.49 -14.08
N LYS A 175 94.65 31.87 -12.84
CA LYS A 175 95.46 32.78 -12.00
C LYS A 175 96.74 32.12 -11.49
N ASP A 176 96.74 30.81 -11.25
CA ASP A 176 97.93 30.05 -10.91
C ASP A 176 98.79 29.76 -12.16
N GLU A 177 98.19 29.35 -13.29
CA GLU A 177 98.87 29.25 -14.60
C GLU A 177 99.50 30.60 -15.01
N ALA A 178 98.82 31.73 -14.76
CA ALA A 178 99.36 33.07 -14.98
C ALA A 178 100.41 33.51 -13.93
N ARG A 179 100.49 32.85 -12.76
CA ARG A 179 101.61 33.02 -11.81
C ARG A 179 102.82 32.24 -12.30
N ASP A 180 102.62 31.02 -12.76
CA ASP A 180 103.69 30.14 -13.24
C ASP A 180 104.34 30.71 -14.51
N LEU A 181 103.55 31.17 -15.49
CA LEU A 181 104.07 31.88 -16.66
C LEU A 181 104.82 33.18 -16.30
N ARG A 182 104.46 33.86 -15.21
CA ARG A 182 105.23 35.02 -14.69
C ARG A 182 106.54 34.57 -14.03
N SER A 183 106.54 33.42 -13.36
CA SER A 183 107.75 32.79 -12.81
C SER A 183 108.70 32.41 -13.94
N ASP A 184 108.22 31.73 -14.98
CA ASP A 184 109.02 31.33 -16.14
C ASP A 184 109.61 32.52 -16.90
N LEU A 185 108.84 33.60 -17.07
CA LEU A 185 109.35 34.86 -17.63
C LEU A 185 110.40 35.52 -16.72
N ALA A 186 110.24 35.48 -15.39
CA ALA A 186 111.23 35.99 -14.46
C ALA A 186 112.53 35.15 -14.44
N ILE A 187 112.40 33.82 -14.49
CA ILE A 187 113.52 32.87 -14.62
C ILE A 187 114.23 33.11 -15.95
N THR A 188 113.50 33.25 -17.05
CA THR A 188 114.07 33.56 -18.37
C THR A 188 114.79 34.91 -18.38
N SER A 189 114.20 35.95 -17.77
CA SER A 189 114.85 37.26 -17.59
C SER A 189 116.18 37.15 -16.84
N ASN A 190 116.22 36.40 -15.72
CA ASN A 190 117.44 36.20 -14.94
C ASN A 190 118.49 35.32 -15.67
N ASN A 191 118.06 34.31 -16.44
CA ASN A 191 118.98 33.45 -17.21
C ASN A 191 119.57 34.18 -18.43
N THR A 192 118.78 35.03 -19.12
CA THR A 192 119.26 35.81 -20.27
C THR A 192 120.32 36.87 -19.90
N LEU A 193 120.37 37.29 -18.63
CA LEU A 193 121.46 38.12 -18.09
C LEU A 193 122.74 37.33 -17.76
N SER A 194 122.68 35.99 -17.74
CA SER A 194 123.73 35.12 -17.22
C SER A 194 124.48 34.29 -18.27
N ALA A 195 123.97 34.17 -19.50
CA ALA A 195 124.58 33.36 -20.56
C ALA A 195 124.44 34.01 -21.95
N SER A 196 125.38 34.89 -22.31
CA SER A 196 125.46 35.42 -23.68
C SER A 196 126.38 34.59 -24.58
N LYS A 197 125.91 34.35 -25.83
CA LYS A 197 126.66 34.24 -27.11
C LYS A 197 126.48 32.93 -27.90
N ALA A 198 126.29 33.10 -29.23
CA ALA A 198 126.21 32.09 -30.31
C ALA A 198 124.92 31.21 -30.37
N LYS A 199 124.41 30.77 -31.53
CA LYS A 199 124.63 31.19 -32.95
C LYS A 199 123.56 30.59 -33.93
N VAL A 200 122.75 31.46 -34.57
CA VAL A 200 122.34 31.50 -36.01
C VAL A 200 121.70 30.25 -36.70
N THR A 201 120.50 30.45 -37.31
CA THR A 201 119.80 29.73 -38.43
C THR A 201 119.38 28.25 -38.25
N ALA A 202 118.31 27.68 -38.83
CA ALA A 202 117.12 28.05 -39.63
C ALA A 202 116.41 26.72 -40.08
N ALA A 203 115.23 26.81 -40.71
CA ALA A 203 114.53 25.75 -41.48
C ALA A 203 113.93 24.55 -40.65
N ASN A 204 112.87 23.83 -41.09
CA ASN A 204 111.98 24.03 -42.25
C ASN A 204 110.57 23.38 -42.07
N GLN A 205 109.58 23.93 -42.78
CA GLN A 205 108.43 23.30 -43.48
C GLN A 205 107.57 22.14 -42.87
N SER A 206 106.25 22.33 -43.03
CA SER A 206 105.23 21.34 -43.49
C SER A 206 104.70 20.23 -42.56
N SER A 207 103.48 19.65 -42.75
CA SER A 207 102.20 20.08 -43.38
C SER A 207 101.14 18.96 -43.18
N VAL A 208 99.83 19.32 -43.11
CA VAL A 208 98.60 18.48 -43.33
C VAL A 208 98.45 17.16 -42.52
N ASP A 209 97.33 16.45 -42.36
CA ASP A 209 95.84 16.67 -42.29
C ASP A 209 95.29 15.44 -41.47
N ASN A 210 94.01 15.13 -41.20
CA ASN A 210 92.65 15.43 -41.68
C ASN A 210 91.67 15.36 -40.47
N VAL A 211 90.55 16.08 -40.42
CA VAL A 211 89.19 15.71 -40.89
C VAL A 211 88.66 14.34 -40.43
N ASP A 212 87.70 14.38 -39.49
CA ASP A 212 86.39 13.69 -39.54
C ASP A 212 85.45 14.24 -38.42
N GLY A 213 84.11 14.27 -38.54
CA GLY A 213 83.33 13.90 -39.74
C GLY A 213 81.83 13.62 -39.59
N LYS A 214 81.02 14.28 -38.73
CA LYS A 214 79.53 14.15 -38.81
C LYS A 214 78.65 15.18 -38.08
N ASN A 215 77.77 15.82 -38.87
CA ASN A 215 76.30 16.02 -38.70
C ASN A 215 75.71 16.69 -37.43
N LEU A 216 74.68 17.55 -37.51
CA LEU A 216 73.99 18.22 -38.63
C LEU A 216 73.20 19.45 -38.09
N SER A 217 72.75 20.37 -38.96
CA SER A 217 72.23 21.70 -38.55
C SER A 217 70.87 22.11 -39.15
N THR A 218 69.95 22.52 -38.25
CA THR A 218 68.95 23.62 -38.43
C THR A 218 67.81 23.42 -39.48
N PRO A 219 66.96 24.40 -39.91
CA PRO A 219 65.49 24.26 -39.75
C PRO A 219 64.61 24.63 -40.99
N ARG A 220 63.27 24.80 -40.80
CA ARG A 220 62.36 25.85 -41.40
C ARG A 220 61.13 25.42 -42.28
N LYS A 221 59.92 25.59 -41.69
CA LYS A 221 58.60 26.02 -42.25
C LYS A 221 57.66 25.09 -43.07
N SER A 222 56.35 25.33 -42.80
CA SER A 222 55.13 25.33 -43.65
C SER A 222 54.55 24.05 -44.28
N ASP A 223 53.39 23.59 -43.76
CA ASP A 223 52.02 23.75 -44.31
C ASP A 223 51.00 23.32 -43.20
N LYS A 224 49.83 23.93 -42.92
CA LYS A 224 48.57 24.31 -43.63
C LYS A 224 47.43 23.27 -43.51
N SER A 225 46.19 23.76 -43.34
CA SER A 225 44.90 23.06 -43.15
C SER A 225 44.71 22.25 -41.86
N ASP A 226 43.51 22.12 -41.25
CA ASP A 226 42.27 22.94 -41.26
C ASP A 226 41.36 22.57 -40.05
N LEU A 227 40.30 23.36 -39.80
CA LEU A 227 39.22 23.22 -38.79
C LEU A 227 39.65 23.31 -37.30
N GLU A 228 39.20 24.26 -36.48
CA GLU A 228 37.84 24.72 -36.09
C GLU A 228 37.16 23.92 -34.95
N LYS A 229 37.03 24.60 -33.80
CA LYS A 229 35.83 24.75 -32.95
C LYS A 229 34.84 23.56 -32.86
N ASN A 230 34.57 23.09 -31.63
CA ASN A 230 33.48 23.66 -30.83
C ASN A 230 33.34 23.08 -29.41
N TYR A 231 32.74 23.87 -28.51
CA TYR A 231 32.02 23.37 -27.33
C TYR A 231 30.65 22.84 -27.75
N PRO A 232 29.99 22.01 -26.91
CA PRO A 232 28.74 22.52 -26.36
C PRO A 232 28.57 22.26 -24.84
N ASN A 233 27.77 23.11 -24.19
CA ASN A 233 27.23 22.87 -22.85
C ASN A 233 25.81 22.24 -22.96
N ASN A 234 25.45 21.44 -21.94
CA ASN A 234 24.09 21.11 -21.45
C ASN A 234 22.86 21.25 -22.38
N VAL A 235 22.13 20.14 -22.57
CA VAL A 235 20.64 20.10 -22.49
C VAL A 235 20.18 18.81 -21.77
N LEU A 236 19.01 18.91 -21.14
CA LEU A 236 18.31 17.98 -20.24
C LEU A 236 17.57 16.81 -20.95
N LEU A 237 16.99 15.90 -20.13
CA LEU A 237 16.05 14.76 -20.36
C LEU A 237 16.72 13.36 -20.30
N THR A 238 16.36 12.46 -19.37
CA THR A 238 15.06 11.81 -19.01
C THR A 238 14.84 10.49 -19.76
N ASN A 239 14.58 9.44 -18.98
CA ASN A 239 14.23 8.04 -19.29
C ASN A 239 13.45 7.81 -20.61
N TYR A 240 13.64 6.63 -21.26
CA TYR A 240 12.67 5.50 -21.29
C TYR A 240 13.22 4.27 -22.05
N ALA A 241 12.95 3.07 -21.52
CA ALA A 241 12.89 1.75 -22.20
C ALA A 241 14.15 1.13 -22.88
N THR A 242 14.07 -0.19 -23.07
CA THR A 242 15.05 -1.17 -23.58
C THR A 242 14.57 -1.70 -24.98
N PRO A 243 15.22 -2.67 -25.69
CA PRO A 243 16.34 -3.55 -25.30
C PRO A 243 17.44 -3.83 -26.34
N LEU A 244 18.54 -4.43 -25.87
CA LEU A 244 19.40 -5.31 -26.69
C LEU A 244 19.83 -6.53 -25.86
N MET A 245 19.82 -7.72 -26.47
CA MET A 245 20.06 -8.99 -25.80
C MET A 245 21.55 -9.29 -25.57
N LYS A 246 21.88 -9.85 -24.41
CA LYS A 246 22.99 -10.79 -24.29
C LYS A 246 22.70 -11.82 -23.21
N ASN A 247 22.82 -13.11 -23.55
CA ASN A 247 22.55 -14.21 -22.63
C ASN A 247 23.67 -14.30 -21.57
N ILE A 248 23.40 -13.80 -20.37
CA ILE A 248 24.06 -14.26 -19.14
C ILE A 248 22.96 -14.79 -18.23
N SER A 249 23.10 -16.03 -17.78
CA SER A 249 22.25 -16.64 -16.77
C SER A 249 22.56 -16.05 -15.40
N ASN A 250 22.12 -14.81 -15.14
CA ASN A 250 22.27 -14.18 -13.83
C ASN A 250 21.53 -15.02 -12.77
N PRO A 251 22.22 -15.66 -11.81
CA PRO A 251 21.53 -16.31 -10.70
C PRO A 251 20.83 -15.22 -9.88
N MET A 252 19.54 -15.42 -9.58
CA MET A 252 18.81 -14.53 -8.67
C MET A 252 19.60 -14.36 -7.38
N THR A 253 19.80 -13.10 -6.97
CA THR A 253 20.53 -12.75 -5.75
C THR A 253 19.92 -13.48 -4.56
N PRO A 254 20.70 -13.83 -3.52
CA PRO A 254 20.18 -14.60 -2.39
C PRO A 254 18.92 -13.99 -1.77
N SER A 255 18.89 -12.66 -1.62
CA SER A 255 17.72 -11.91 -1.14
C SER A 255 16.50 -12.04 -2.07
N ALA A 256 16.66 -11.83 -3.38
CA ALA A 256 15.56 -11.97 -4.34
C ALA A 256 15.01 -13.42 -4.39
N ARG A 257 15.89 -14.42 -4.27
CA ARG A 257 15.50 -15.83 -4.21
C ARG A 257 14.71 -16.17 -2.95
N ILE A 258 15.17 -15.69 -1.78
CA ILE A 258 14.48 -15.89 -0.49
C ILE A 258 13.12 -15.17 -0.49
N SER A 259 13.06 -13.94 -0.99
CA SER A 259 11.81 -13.19 -1.15
C SER A 259 10.80 -13.94 -2.03
N ALA A 260 11.21 -14.44 -3.20
CA ALA A 260 10.36 -15.23 -4.08
C ALA A 260 9.89 -16.54 -3.42
N LEU A 261 10.75 -17.25 -2.71
CA LEU A 261 10.40 -18.48 -2.00
C LEU A 261 9.41 -18.23 -0.85
N ASN A 262 9.54 -17.13 -0.12
CA ASN A 262 8.59 -16.74 0.92
C ASN A 262 7.21 -16.43 0.31
N ILE A 263 7.16 -15.63 -0.77
CA ILE A 263 5.93 -15.30 -1.49
C ILE A 263 5.23 -16.59 -1.99
N VAL A 264 5.97 -17.51 -2.61
CA VAL A 264 5.43 -18.81 -3.07
C VAL A 264 4.93 -19.65 -1.90
N SER A 265 5.64 -19.67 -0.76
CA SER A 265 5.23 -20.41 0.44
C SER A 265 3.94 -19.86 1.05
N ASP A 266 3.78 -18.54 1.09
CA ASP A 266 2.55 -17.89 1.57
C ASP A 266 1.37 -18.08 0.60
N LEU A 267 1.63 -18.09 -0.72
CA LEU A 267 0.64 -18.45 -1.73
C LEU A 267 0.17 -19.89 -1.55
N LEU A 268 1.07 -20.86 -1.39
CA LEU A 268 0.72 -22.26 -1.13
C LEU A 268 -0.07 -22.42 0.18
N ARG A 269 0.32 -21.71 1.24
CA ARG A 269 -0.42 -21.69 2.52
C ARG A 269 -1.83 -21.12 2.37
N LYS A 270 -1.99 -20.04 1.57
CA LYS A 270 -3.31 -19.45 1.26
C LYS A 270 -4.16 -20.37 0.39
N VAL A 271 -3.58 -21.05 -0.59
CA VAL A 271 -4.28 -22.05 -1.44
C VAL A 271 -4.78 -23.20 -0.58
N GLY A 272 -3.94 -23.84 0.24
CA GLY A 272 -4.38 -24.93 1.13
C GLY A 272 -5.46 -24.51 2.14
N ALA A 273 -5.42 -23.26 2.62
CA ALA A 273 -6.48 -22.70 3.47
C ALA A 273 -7.80 -22.46 2.71
N LEU A 274 -7.74 -22.10 1.42
CA LEU A 274 -8.91 -21.98 0.55
C LEU A 274 -9.48 -23.35 0.16
N GLU A 275 -8.63 -24.33 -0.16
CA GLU A 275 -9.02 -25.71 -0.44
C GLU A 275 -9.70 -26.36 0.77
N SER A 276 -9.16 -26.17 1.98
CA SER A 276 -9.77 -26.61 3.24
C SER A 276 -11.16 -26.01 3.46
N LYS A 277 -11.33 -24.70 3.22
CA LYS A 277 -12.65 -24.04 3.27
C LYS A 277 -13.60 -24.56 2.19
N LEU A 278 -13.12 -24.78 0.97
CA LEU A 278 -13.93 -25.27 -0.15
C LEU A 278 -14.38 -26.72 0.08
N ALA A 279 -13.53 -27.57 0.65
CA ALA A 279 -13.88 -28.91 1.10
C ALA A 279 -14.93 -28.88 2.23
N SER A 280 -14.80 -27.98 3.20
CA SER A 280 -15.81 -27.76 4.24
C SER A 280 -17.16 -27.34 3.65
N CYS A 281 -17.18 -26.36 2.73
CA CYS A 281 -18.40 -25.95 2.02
C CYS A 281 -19.01 -27.09 1.19
N ARG A 282 -18.19 -27.97 0.58
CA ARG A 282 -18.67 -29.15 -0.14
C ARG A 282 -19.39 -30.14 0.79
N ASN A 283 -18.85 -30.37 2.00
CA ASN A 283 -19.49 -31.26 2.98
C ASN A 283 -20.84 -30.69 3.42
N PHE A 284 -20.91 -29.39 3.76
CA PHE A 284 -22.20 -28.70 4.05
C PHE A 284 -23.25 -28.82 2.93
N VAL A 285 -22.84 -28.98 1.67
CA VAL A 285 -23.75 -29.20 0.52
C VAL A 285 -24.13 -30.68 0.32
N GLN A 286 -23.35 -31.63 0.84
CA GLN A 286 -23.64 -33.07 0.81
C GLN A 286 -24.40 -33.56 2.07
N ASP A 287 -24.21 -32.92 3.22
CA ASP A 287 -24.82 -33.30 4.52
C ASP A 287 -26.29 -32.89 4.65
N HIS A 288 -26.89 -32.30 3.61
CA HIS A 288 -28.34 -32.25 3.43
C HIS A 288 -28.83 -33.47 2.63
N PRO A 289 -29.32 -34.55 3.29
CA PRO A 289 -29.83 -35.72 2.59
C PRO A 289 -31.07 -35.37 1.77
N LYS A 290 -30.99 -35.51 0.45
CA LYS A 290 -32.12 -35.31 -0.47
C LYS A 290 -33.16 -36.43 -0.34
N ASN A 291 -33.99 -36.36 0.68
CA ASN A 291 -35.13 -37.25 0.88
C ASN A 291 -36.44 -36.50 0.61
N GLY A 292 -36.86 -36.48 -0.66
CA GLY A 292 -38.05 -35.78 -1.13
C GLY A 292 -38.42 -36.22 -2.54
N LYS A 293 -39.63 -36.75 -2.72
CA LYS A 293 -40.10 -37.30 -4.00
C LYS A 293 -40.60 -36.20 -4.93
N SER A 294 -40.59 -36.50 -6.23
CA SER A 294 -41.04 -35.61 -7.29
C SER A 294 -42.49 -35.18 -7.16
N GLN A 295 -42.77 -33.88 -7.30
CA GLN A 295 -43.93 -33.43 -8.05
C GLN A 295 -43.65 -32.10 -8.76
N SER A 296 -44.24 -31.91 -9.93
CA SER A 296 -43.84 -30.90 -10.91
C SER A 296 -45.00 -29.99 -11.31
N PHE A 297 -44.85 -28.67 -11.17
CA PHE A 297 -45.80 -27.70 -11.73
C PHE A 297 -45.11 -26.48 -12.36
N ILE A 298 -45.01 -26.56 -13.70
CA ILE A 298 -45.39 -25.53 -14.70
C ILE A 298 -44.84 -24.09 -14.54
N ASN A 299 -43.85 -23.81 -15.40
CA ASN A 299 -43.62 -22.62 -16.25
C ASN A 299 -43.39 -21.18 -15.69
N THR A 300 -42.46 -20.53 -16.39
CA THR A 300 -42.03 -19.11 -16.41
C THR A 300 -42.91 -18.29 -17.40
N PRO A 301 -42.61 -17.03 -17.82
CA PRO A 301 -41.52 -16.10 -17.43
C PRO A 301 -41.92 -14.62 -17.18
N ILE A 302 -41.02 -13.82 -16.57
CA ILE A 302 -40.89 -12.35 -16.77
C ILE A 302 -39.38 -12.01 -16.86
N THR A 303 -39.05 -10.92 -17.54
CA THR A 303 -37.70 -10.62 -18.09
C THR A 303 -36.99 -9.43 -17.43
N ASP A 304 -35.74 -9.21 -17.89
CA ASP A 304 -35.00 -7.95 -17.96
C ASP A 304 -34.20 -7.41 -16.76
N THR A 305 -33.09 -6.78 -17.14
CA THR A 305 -32.06 -6.09 -16.36
C THR A 305 -31.81 -4.72 -17.04
N PRO A 306 -30.89 -3.82 -16.63
CA PRO A 306 -30.00 -3.81 -15.45
C PRO A 306 -29.91 -2.45 -14.70
N ARG A 307 -29.16 -2.44 -13.58
CA ARG A 307 -28.18 -1.40 -13.13
C ARG A 307 -28.50 0.10 -13.30
N SER A 308 -28.53 0.84 -12.18
CA SER A 308 -28.24 2.29 -12.13
C SER A 308 -27.43 2.68 -10.88
N THR A 309 -26.86 3.90 -10.86
CA THR A 309 -25.86 4.41 -9.89
C THR A 309 -26.45 5.31 -8.78
N PRO A 310 -25.78 5.45 -7.62
CA PRO A 310 -26.27 6.30 -6.53
C PRO A 310 -26.14 7.80 -6.84
N THR A 311 -27.19 8.58 -6.56
CA THR A 311 -27.20 10.05 -6.74
C THR A 311 -27.01 10.76 -5.40
N LYS A 312 -26.27 11.87 -5.43
CA LYS A 312 -25.88 12.68 -4.26
C LYS A 312 -26.87 13.84 -4.05
N THR A 313 -27.64 13.81 -2.97
CA THR A 313 -28.61 14.88 -2.62
C THR A 313 -28.16 15.63 -1.36
N MET A 314 -28.39 16.95 -1.34
CA MET A 314 -27.88 17.87 -0.32
C MET A 314 -28.87 18.05 0.84
N MET A 315 -28.35 18.28 2.05
CA MET A 315 -29.19 18.67 3.20
C MET A 315 -29.65 20.12 3.06
N THR A 316 -30.94 20.33 2.84
CA THR A 316 -31.58 21.65 2.97
C THR A 316 -31.72 22.01 4.44
N LYS A 317 -31.19 23.15 4.85
CA LYS A 317 -31.36 23.68 6.22
C LYS A 317 -32.82 24.08 6.42
N ASN A 318 -33.47 23.55 7.45
CA ASN A 318 -34.83 23.98 7.84
C ASN A 318 -34.75 24.66 9.22
N SER A 319 -34.77 25.99 9.23
CA SER A 319 -34.59 26.81 10.43
C SER A 319 -35.94 27.15 11.08
N ASN A 320 -36.38 26.33 12.04
CA ASN A 320 -37.55 26.66 12.85
C ASN A 320 -37.25 27.82 13.80
N LEU A 321 -38.03 28.91 13.69
CA LEU A 321 -38.07 29.97 14.69
C LEU A 321 -38.66 29.42 15.99
N VAL A 322 -37.88 29.45 17.07
CA VAL A 322 -38.41 29.39 18.44
C VAL A 322 -38.57 30.82 18.94
N ALA A 323 -39.81 31.31 18.94
CA ALA A 323 -40.13 32.62 19.49
C ALA A 323 -40.19 32.54 21.02
N ASN A 324 -39.15 33.03 21.70
CA ASN A 324 -39.18 33.21 23.15
C ASN A 324 -40.11 34.38 23.52
N LEU A 325 -41.37 34.06 23.80
CA LEU A 325 -42.35 34.99 24.36
C LEU A 325 -42.40 34.81 25.88
N VAL A 326 -41.55 35.54 26.61
CA VAL A 326 -41.60 35.60 28.08
C VAL A 326 -42.23 36.93 28.49
N LYS A 327 -43.21 36.84 29.40
CA LYS A 327 -43.73 37.93 30.24
C LYS A 327 -43.24 37.71 31.67
#